data_AF-A0A1K1LD54-F1
#
_entry.id   AF-A0A1K1LD54-F1
#
_cell.length_a   1.000
_cell.length_b   1.000
_cell.length_c   1.000
_cell.angle_alpha   90.00
_cell.angle_beta   90.00
_cell.angle_gamma   90.00
#
_symmetry.space_group_name_H-M   'P 1'
#
loop_
_entity.id
_entity.type
_entity.pdbx_description
1 polymer ?
#
loop_
_entity_poly.entity_id
_entity_poly.type
_entity_poly.pdbx_seq_one_letter_code
_entity_poly.pdbx_strand_id
1 'polypeptide(L)'
;MARLSAEQWEQARAEYEVHGVSLGEVAKAFGVATSSVSRRARAEGWTQGKMQDLVERKVAAAKEMQAVETQMQELPLRFQLTLQEVVQERLRTEGAALNFARAVAMKGTAMTRAAESPAELELLSRAARNVMPQVDKGQHTTVNVQQHAQAQAAAAPLPPAPPAADTVVRAVLAGTLDGDEE
;
A
#
# COMPACT_ATOMS: atom_id res chain seq x y z
N MET A 1 14.53 46.65 -26.28
CA MET A 1 14.42 45.72 -25.12
C MET A 1 14.28 44.32 -25.67
N ALA A 2 15.10 43.37 -25.20
CA ALA A 2 14.99 41.97 -25.59
C ALA A 2 13.58 41.46 -25.28
N ARG A 3 12.86 41.03 -26.32
CA ARG A 3 11.55 40.41 -26.16
C ARG A 3 11.81 38.94 -25.84
N LEU A 4 11.54 38.54 -24.60
CA LEU A 4 11.61 37.14 -24.22
C LEU A 4 10.61 36.33 -25.05
N SER A 5 10.99 35.12 -25.45
CA SER A 5 10.11 34.14 -26.08
C SER A 5 9.02 33.67 -25.12
N ALA A 6 7.99 33.00 -25.63
CA ALA A 6 6.94 32.41 -24.78
C ALA A 6 7.52 31.41 -23.76
N GLU A 7 8.45 30.56 -24.20
CA GLU A 7 9.16 29.58 -23.37
C GLU A 7 10.00 30.24 -22.27
N GLN A 8 10.69 31.35 -22.58
CA GLN A 8 11.45 32.09 -21.57
C GLN A 8 10.55 32.72 -20.51
N TRP A 9 9.34 33.13 -20.89
CA TRP A 9 8.36 33.62 -19.92
C TRP A 9 7.76 32.51 -19.05
N GLU A 10 7.60 31.32 -19.61
CA GLU A 10 7.21 30.13 -18.84
C GLU A 10 8.29 29.73 -17.84
N GLN A 11 9.56 29.75 -18.25
CA GLN A 11 10.68 29.53 -17.31
C GLN A 11 10.71 30.62 -16.23
N ALA A 12 10.55 31.90 -16.59
CA ALA A 12 10.51 32.99 -15.62
C ALA A 12 9.36 32.84 -14.60
N ARG A 13 8.24 32.30 -15.05
CA ARG A 13 7.12 31.93 -14.16
C ARG A 13 7.48 30.79 -13.25
N ALA A 14 8.14 29.73 -13.76
CA ALA A 14 8.57 28.59 -12.96
C ALA A 14 9.56 29.02 -11.86
N GLU A 15 10.51 29.91 -12.16
CA GLU A 15 11.41 30.48 -11.15
C GLU A 15 10.61 31.19 -10.03
N TYR A 16 9.61 31.99 -10.39
CA TYR A 16 8.80 32.71 -9.41
C TYR A 16 7.85 31.81 -8.61
N GLU A 17 7.10 30.92 -9.27
CA GLU A 17 6.05 30.10 -8.64
C GLU A 17 6.60 28.82 -7.98
N VAL A 18 7.68 28.24 -8.51
CA VAL A 18 8.29 26.99 -8.01
C VAL A 18 9.50 27.28 -7.15
N HIS A 19 10.51 27.99 -7.67
CA HIS A 19 11.69 28.35 -6.87
C HIS A 19 11.40 29.41 -5.81
N GLY A 20 10.31 30.16 -5.95
CA GLY A 20 9.94 31.21 -4.99
C GLY A 20 10.86 32.42 -5.02
N VAL A 21 11.65 32.61 -6.08
CA VAL A 21 12.51 33.80 -6.23
C VAL A 21 11.66 35.05 -6.43
N SER A 22 12.21 36.22 -6.10
CA SER A 22 11.52 37.49 -6.26
C SER A 22 11.42 37.93 -7.73
N LEU A 23 10.42 38.74 -8.08
CA LEU A 23 10.29 39.32 -9.43
C LEU A 23 11.54 40.12 -9.85
N GLY A 24 12.29 40.68 -8.90
CA GLY A 24 13.54 41.39 -9.16
C GLY A 24 14.67 40.45 -9.57
N GLU A 25 14.78 39.29 -8.94
CA GLU A 25 15.74 38.24 -9.29
C GLU A 25 15.40 37.61 -10.64
N VAL A 26 14.11 37.35 -10.90
CA VAL A 26 13.64 36.92 -12.22
C VAL A 26 14.01 37.96 -13.29
N ALA A 27 13.75 39.24 -13.04
CA ALA A 27 14.10 40.31 -13.97
C ALA A 27 15.61 40.35 -14.28
N LYS A 28 16.45 40.15 -13.25
CA LYS A 28 17.92 40.06 -13.40
C LYS A 28 18.35 38.83 -14.18
N ALA A 29 17.78 37.65 -13.89
CA ALA A 29 18.12 36.38 -14.54
C ALA A 29 17.79 36.39 -16.04
N PHE A 30 16.67 37.02 -16.42
CA PHE A 30 16.20 37.07 -17.81
C PHE A 30 16.57 38.37 -18.54
N GLY A 31 17.31 39.29 -17.90
CA GLY A 31 17.77 40.53 -18.53
C GLY A 31 16.64 41.48 -18.94
N VAL A 32 15.52 41.49 -18.21
CA VAL A 32 14.33 42.31 -18.50
C VAL A 32 14.04 43.31 -17.38
N ALA A 33 13.27 44.35 -17.69
CA ALA A 33 12.83 45.29 -16.67
C ALA A 33 11.86 44.62 -15.68
N THR A 34 12.04 44.87 -14.39
CA THR A 34 11.15 44.36 -13.31
C THR A 34 9.70 44.78 -13.53
N SER A 35 9.46 45.97 -14.09
CA SER A 35 8.12 46.44 -14.44
C SER A 35 7.42 45.58 -15.49
N SER A 36 8.16 45.00 -16.45
CA SER A 36 7.62 44.08 -17.46
C SER A 36 7.20 42.76 -16.84
N VAL A 37 8.05 42.18 -15.97
CA VAL A 37 7.74 40.93 -15.25
C VAL A 37 6.56 41.16 -14.31
N SER A 38 6.53 42.28 -13.58
CA SER A 38 5.47 42.61 -12.64
C SER A 38 4.11 42.87 -13.32
N ARG A 39 4.10 43.50 -14.50
CA ARG A 39 2.88 43.68 -15.30
C ARG A 39 2.33 42.33 -15.76
N ARG A 40 3.22 41.45 -16.24
CA ARG A 40 2.85 40.12 -16.72
C ARG A 40 2.37 39.20 -15.59
N ALA A 41 3.09 39.20 -14.48
CA ALA A 41 2.70 38.47 -13.26
C ALA A 41 1.30 38.87 -12.77
N ARG A 42 0.94 40.16 -12.82
CA ARG A 42 -0.43 40.60 -12.49
C ARG A 42 -1.46 40.18 -13.53
N ALA A 43 -1.14 40.27 -14.82
CA ALA A 43 -2.05 39.87 -15.90
C ALA A 43 -2.36 38.37 -15.91
N GLU A 44 -1.38 37.55 -15.53
CA GLU A 44 -1.49 36.08 -15.52
C GLU A 44 -1.71 35.48 -14.12
N GLY A 45 -1.77 36.32 -13.08
CA GLY A 45 -2.04 35.89 -11.70
C GLY A 45 -0.93 35.06 -11.05
N TRP A 46 0.34 35.35 -11.33
CA TRP A 46 1.46 34.60 -10.76
C TRP A 46 1.54 34.78 -9.24
N THR A 47 1.83 33.69 -8.53
CA THR A 47 1.96 33.68 -7.05
C THR A 47 3.32 33.14 -6.63
N GLN A 48 4.07 33.93 -5.86
CA GLN A 48 5.43 33.57 -5.45
C GLN A 48 5.39 32.30 -4.61
N GLY A 49 6.23 31.32 -4.95
CA GLY A 49 6.38 30.10 -4.16
C GLY A 49 5.10 29.26 -4.04
N LYS A 50 4.12 29.42 -4.94
CA LYS A 50 2.88 28.63 -4.96
C LYS A 50 3.11 27.13 -4.87
N MET A 51 4.21 26.63 -5.45
CA MET A 51 4.53 25.21 -5.48
C MET A 51 5.55 24.78 -4.42
N GLN A 52 5.93 25.66 -3.48
CA GLN A 52 6.94 25.34 -2.46
C GLN A 52 6.49 24.18 -1.55
N ASP A 53 5.22 24.13 -1.15
CA ASP A 53 4.69 22.97 -0.40
C ASP A 53 4.86 21.65 -1.19
N LEU A 54 4.62 21.66 -2.50
CA LEU A 54 4.83 20.48 -3.33
C LEU A 54 6.31 20.10 -3.42
N VAL A 55 7.21 21.09 -3.52
CA VAL A 55 8.66 20.88 -3.51
C VAL A 55 9.09 20.26 -2.19
N GLU A 56 8.65 20.80 -1.05
CA GLU A 56 8.94 20.28 0.29
C GLU A 56 8.46 18.84 0.45
N ARG A 57 7.22 18.55 0.03
CA ARG A 57 6.67 17.20 0.05
C ARG A 57 7.45 16.23 -0.84
N LYS A 58 7.91 16.68 -2.01
CA LYS A 58 8.76 15.87 -2.91
C LYS A 58 10.13 15.60 -2.31
N VAL A 59 10.75 16.60 -1.67
CA VAL A 59 12.02 16.43 -0.96
C VAL A 59 11.86 15.46 0.21
N ALA A 60 10.79 15.57 1.00
CA ALA A 60 10.50 14.65 2.10
C ALA A 60 10.36 13.20 1.59
N ALA A 61 9.56 12.99 0.54
CA ALA A 61 9.40 11.67 -0.08
C ALA A 61 10.72 11.11 -0.62
N ALA A 62 11.58 11.96 -1.21
CA ALA A 62 12.89 11.52 -1.70
C ALA A 62 13.82 11.09 -0.55
N LYS A 63 13.82 11.82 0.58
CA LYS A 63 14.57 11.45 1.78
C LYS A 63 14.09 10.13 2.37
N GLU A 64 12.78 9.92 2.41
CA GLU A 64 12.19 8.68 2.93
C GLU A 64 12.54 7.49 2.02
N MET A 65 12.46 7.66 0.70
CA MET A 65 12.90 6.64 -0.25
C MET A 65 14.38 6.30 -0.07
N GLN A 66 15.24 7.31 0.11
CA GLN A 66 16.65 7.10 0.39
C GLN A 66 16.86 6.33 1.71
N ALA A 67 16.12 6.68 2.77
CA ALA A 67 16.22 5.99 4.05
C ALA A 67 15.80 4.51 3.95
N VAL A 68 14.70 4.23 3.24
CA VAL A 68 14.26 2.86 2.97
C VAL A 68 15.32 2.08 2.19
N GLU A 69 15.93 2.70 1.19
CA GLU A 69 16.96 2.06 0.38
C GLU A 69 18.23 1.77 1.19
N THR A 70 18.67 2.69 2.04
CA THR A 70 19.79 2.46 2.97
C THR A 70 19.48 1.32 3.94
N GLN A 71 18.29 1.30 4.55
CA GLN A 71 17.87 0.21 5.42
C GLN A 71 17.85 -1.13 4.69
N MET A 72 17.38 -1.17 3.45
CA MET A 72 17.38 -2.38 2.63
C MET A 72 18.81 -2.88 2.38
N GLN A 73 19.75 -1.99 2.08
CA GLN A 73 21.16 -2.34 1.82
C GLN A 73 21.88 -2.89 3.06
N GLU A 74 21.48 -2.49 4.26
CA GLU A 74 22.03 -2.99 5.53
C GLU A 74 21.58 -4.43 5.88
N LEU A 75 20.52 -4.94 5.23
CA LEU A 75 20.00 -6.28 5.47
C LEU A 75 20.85 -7.38 4.81
N PRO A 76 20.87 -8.61 5.34
CA PRO A 76 21.46 -9.75 4.63
C PRO A 76 20.77 -10.02 3.30
N LEU A 77 21.52 -10.48 2.29
CA LEU A 77 21.03 -10.68 0.91
C LEU A 77 19.71 -11.47 0.81
N ARG A 78 19.54 -12.52 1.62
CA ARG A 78 18.31 -13.31 1.62
C ARG A 78 17.08 -12.49 2.02
N PHE A 79 17.23 -11.58 3.00
CA PHE A 79 16.16 -10.69 3.45
C PHE A 79 15.83 -9.64 2.38
N GLN A 80 16.83 -9.11 1.69
CA GLN A 80 16.62 -8.17 0.58
C GLN A 80 15.76 -8.78 -0.53
N LEU A 81 16.09 -10.00 -0.97
CA LEU A 81 15.35 -10.70 -2.02
C LEU A 81 13.89 -10.95 -1.62
N THR A 82 13.65 -11.46 -0.41
CA THR A 82 12.29 -11.70 0.08
C THR A 82 11.50 -10.40 0.23
N LEU A 83 12.13 -9.32 0.69
CA LEU A 83 11.47 -8.01 0.78
C LEU A 83 11.05 -7.52 -0.62
N GLN A 84 11.92 -7.65 -1.62
CA GLN A 84 11.59 -7.28 -3.01
C GLN A 84 10.44 -8.12 -3.56
N GLU A 85 10.42 -9.43 -3.33
CA GLU A 85 9.32 -10.32 -3.74
C GLU A 85 7.98 -9.87 -3.15
N VAL A 86 7.95 -9.61 -1.83
CA VAL A 86 6.73 -9.16 -1.12
C VAL A 86 6.27 -7.79 -1.62
N VAL A 87 7.19 -6.84 -1.86
CA VAL A 87 6.86 -5.53 -2.43
C VAL A 87 6.24 -5.68 -3.82
N GLN A 88 6.82 -6.52 -4.68
CA GLN A 88 6.29 -6.78 -6.01
C GLN A 88 4.91 -7.45 -5.97
N GLU A 89 4.70 -8.39 -5.05
CA GLU A 89 3.38 -9.01 -4.84
C GLU A 89 2.32 -8.00 -4.40
N ARG A 90 2.66 -7.13 -3.43
CA ARG A 90 1.76 -6.06 -2.97
C ARG A 90 1.44 -5.07 -4.08
N LEU A 91 2.44 -4.61 -4.83
CA LEU A 91 2.21 -3.71 -5.96
C LEU A 91 1.34 -4.35 -7.06
N ARG A 92 1.53 -5.65 -7.35
CA ARG A 92 0.67 -6.38 -8.29
C ARG A 92 -0.77 -6.48 -7.79
N THR A 93 -0.97 -6.79 -6.51
CA THR A 93 -2.32 -6.94 -5.94
C THR A 93 -3.05 -5.60 -5.87
N GLU A 94 -2.39 -4.54 -5.40
CA GLU A 94 -2.94 -3.18 -5.41
C GLU A 94 -3.24 -2.70 -6.84
N GLY A 95 -2.30 -2.90 -7.77
CA GLY A 95 -2.50 -2.57 -9.18
C GLY A 95 -3.62 -3.37 -9.84
N ALA A 96 -3.76 -4.65 -9.52
CA ALA A 96 -4.84 -5.50 -10.03
C ALA A 96 -6.21 -5.02 -9.52
N ALA A 97 -6.32 -4.63 -8.25
CA ALA A 97 -7.55 -4.08 -7.69
C ALA A 97 -7.95 -2.75 -8.38
N LEU A 98 -6.99 -1.85 -8.61
CA LEU A 98 -7.23 -0.60 -9.32
C LEU A 98 -7.65 -0.83 -10.79
N ASN A 99 -6.99 -1.77 -11.47
CA ASN A 99 -7.33 -2.14 -12.84
C ASN A 99 -8.73 -2.77 -12.94
N PHE A 100 -9.07 -3.64 -11.99
CA PHE A 100 -10.41 -4.22 -11.89
C PHE A 100 -11.47 -3.14 -11.66
N ALA A 101 -11.26 -2.25 -10.69
CA ALA A 101 -12.17 -1.14 -10.41
C ALA A 101 -12.38 -0.25 -11.65
N ARG A 102 -11.29 0.06 -12.38
CA ARG A 102 -11.36 0.80 -13.64
C ARG A 102 -12.16 0.05 -14.71
N ALA A 103 -11.93 -1.25 -14.88
CA ALA A 103 -12.64 -2.08 -15.86
C ALA A 103 -14.15 -2.14 -15.57
N VAL A 104 -14.52 -2.34 -14.30
CA VAL A 104 -15.92 -2.31 -13.86
C VAL A 104 -16.55 -0.94 -14.13
N ALA A 105 -15.89 0.16 -13.78
CA ALA A 105 -16.41 1.51 -14.01
C ALA A 105 -16.64 1.80 -15.51
N MET A 106 -15.69 1.40 -16.37
CA MET A 106 -15.82 1.55 -17.82
C MET A 106 -16.99 0.73 -18.37
N LYS A 107 -17.12 -0.54 -17.95
CA LYS A 107 -18.22 -1.41 -18.39
C LYS A 107 -19.57 -0.91 -17.88
N GLY A 108 -19.64 -0.48 -16.61
CA GLY A 108 -20.84 0.11 -16.02
C GLY A 108 -21.29 1.37 -16.74
N THR A 109 -20.36 2.25 -17.10
CA THR A 109 -20.65 3.46 -17.91
C THR A 109 -21.21 3.08 -19.29
N ALA A 110 -20.64 2.07 -19.95
CA ALA A 110 -21.14 1.59 -21.24
C ALA A 110 -22.55 0.99 -21.13
N MET A 111 -22.82 0.19 -20.09
CA MET A 111 -24.14 -0.40 -19.85
C MET A 111 -25.18 0.66 -19.49
N THR A 112 -24.81 1.67 -18.70
CA THR A 112 -25.68 2.80 -18.37
C THR A 112 -26.07 3.60 -19.62
N ARG A 113 -25.13 3.81 -20.56
CA ARG A 113 -25.41 4.48 -21.83
C ARG A 113 -26.31 3.67 -22.75
N ALA A 114 -26.22 2.34 -22.69
CA ALA A 114 -26.99 1.43 -23.52
C ALA A 114 -28.33 1.02 -22.90
N ALA A 115 -28.64 1.44 -21.67
CA ALA A 115 -29.90 1.11 -21.01
C ALA A 115 -31.07 1.80 -21.72
N GLU A 116 -32.12 1.04 -22.02
CA GLU A 116 -33.27 1.50 -22.80
C GLU A 116 -34.47 1.82 -21.89
N SER A 117 -34.38 1.51 -20.60
CA SER A 117 -35.45 1.73 -19.64
C SER A 117 -34.99 2.23 -18.25
N PRO A 118 -35.87 2.94 -17.52
CA PRO A 118 -35.61 3.34 -16.14
C PRO A 118 -35.37 2.15 -15.19
N ALA A 119 -36.02 1.01 -15.43
CA ALA A 119 -35.87 -0.20 -14.61
C ALA A 119 -34.47 -0.83 -14.75
N GLU A 120 -33.91 -0.83 -15.96
CA GLU A 120 -32.53 -1.29 -16.20
C GLU A 120 -31.51 -0.36 -15.54
N LEU A 121 -31.74 0.95 -15.57
CA LEU A 121 -30.89 1.92 -14.88
C LEU A 121 -30.90 1.69 -13.36
N GLU A 122 -32.06 1.39 -12.78
CA GLU A 122 -32.15 1.08 -11.35
C GLU A 122 -31.43 -0.23 -10.99
N LEU A 123 -31.57 -1.26 -11.81
CA LEU A 123 -30.88 -2.54 -11.64
C LEU A 123 -29.36 -2.37 -11.74
N LEU A 124 -28.87 -1.65 -12.74
CA LEU A 124 -27.45 -1.33 -12.90
C LEU A 124 -26.91 -0.50 -11.72
N SER A 125 -27.70 0.44 -11.19
CA SER A 125 -27.34 1.25 -10.01
C SER A 125 -27.26 0.42 -8.73
N ARG A 126 -28.09 -0.62 -8.60
CA ARG A 126 -28.02 -1.59 -7.49
C ARG A 126 -26.82 -2.53 -7.65
N ALA A 127 -26.58 -3.04 -8.85
CA ALA A 127 -25.42 -3.89 -9.14
C ALA A 127 -24.09 -3.15 -8.89
N ALA A 128 -23.98 -1.88 -9.30
CA ALA A 128 -22.80 -1.05 -9.06
C ALA A 128 -22.46 -0.91 -7.57
N ARG A 129 -23.47 -0.76 -6.70
CA ARG A 129 -23.28 -0.70 -5.24
C ARG A 129 -22.67 -1.97 -4.63
N ASN A 130 -22.90 -3.12 -5.25
CA ASN A 130 -22.41 -4.41 -4.76
C ASN A 130 -21.01 -4.77 -5.28
N VAL A 131 -20.60 -4.21 -6.42
CA VAL A 131 -19.32 -4.53 -7.08
C VAL A 131 -18.21 -3.54 -6.72
N MET A 132 -18.56 -2.28 -6.42
CA MET A 132 -17.55 -1.34 -5.93
C MET A 132 -17.04 -1.80 -4.55
N PRO A 133 -15.71 -1.86 -4.34
CA PRO A 133 -15.17 -2.17 -3.03
C PRO A 133 -15.75 -1.17 -2.04
N GLN A 134 -16.50 -1.68 -1.06
CA GLN A 134 -16.87 -0.88 0.11
C GLN A 134 -15.56 -0.47 0.75
N VAL A 135 -15.23 0.83 0.72
CA VAL A 135 -14.11 1.36 1.47
C VAL A 135 -14.51 1.24 2.93
N ASP A 136 -14.25 0.08 3.53
CA ASP A 136 -14.39 -0.11 4.95
C ASP A 136 -13.37 0.82 5.61
N LYS A 137 -13.88 1.92 6.17
CA LYS A 137 -13.11 2.76 7.08
C LYS A 137 -12.84 1.93 8.35
N GLY A 138 -11.78 1.13 8.32
CA GLY A 138 -11.15 0.58 9.53
C GLY A 138 -11.72 -0.73 10.09
N GLN A 139 -12.15 -1.68 9.26
CA GLN A 139 -12.38 -3.04 9.77
C GLN A 139 -11.05 -3.80 9.89
N HIS A 140 -10.47 -3.78 11.10
CA HIS A 140 -9.47 -4.75 11.51
C HIS A 140 -10.12 -6.12 11.59
N THR A 141 -9.88 -6.99 10.61
CA THR A 141 -10.23 -8.40 10.70
C THR A 141 -9.40 -9.04 11.81
N THR A 142 -9.98 -9.20 12.99
CA THR A 142 -9.39 -9.95 14.11
C THR A 142 -9.71 -11.42 13.91
N VAL A 143 -8.70 -12.22 13.56
CA VAL A 143 -8.83 -13.69 13.49
C VAL A 143 -8.72 -14.25 14.91
N ASN A 144 -9.82 -14.78 15.44
CA ASN A 144 -9.86 -15.36 16.78
C ASN A 144 -9.49 -16.86 16.72
N VAL A 145 -8.25 -17.20 17.09
CA VAL A 145 -7.71 -18.57 17.06
C VAL A 145 -8.09 -19.31 18.36
N GLN A 146 -9.38 -19.64 18.54
CA GLN A 146 -9.82 -20.42 19.71
C GLN A 146 -10.21 -21.88 19.39
N GLN A 147 -10.31 -22.28 18.11
CA GLN A 147 -10.80 -23.61 17.75
C GLN A 147 -9.74 -24.73 17.73
N HIS A 148 -8.44 -24.44 17.86
CA HIS A 148 -7.41 -25.48 17.85
C HIS A 148 -7.19 -26.19 19.21
N ALA A 149 -7.69 -25.65 20.32
CA ALA A 149 -7.50 -26.27 21.64
C ALA A 149 -8.50 -27.41 21.95
N GLN A 150 -9.71 -27.40 21.38
CA GLN A 150 -10.72 -28.43 21.67
C GLN A 150 -10.51 -29.73 20.88
N ALA A 151 -9.78 -29.70 19.76
CA ALA A 151 -9.50 -30.91 18.97
C ALA A 151 -8.36 -31.78 19.55
N GLN A 152 -7.44 -31.21 20.34
CA GLN A 152 -6.33 -31.97 20.96
C GLN A 152 -6.73 -32.70 22.25
N ALA A 153 -7.80 -32.29 22.94
CA ALA A 153 -8.30 -33.00 24.12
C ALA A 153 -9.08 -34.29 23.77
N ALA A 154 -9.59 -34.41 22.55
CA ALA A 154 -10.32 -35.59 22.08
C ALA A 154 -9.41 -36.69 21.47
N ALA A 155 -8.11 -36.43 21.35
CA ALA A 155 -7.14 -37.35 20.72
C ALA A 155 -6.07 -37.85 21.71
N ALA A 156 -6.31 -37.78 23.02
CA ALA A 156 -5.49 -38.47 24.00
C ALA A 156 -5.81 -39.97 23.98
N PRO A 157 -4.84 -40.87 23.73
CA PRO A 157 -5.07 -42.30 23.81
C PRO A 157 -5.37 -42.69 25.27
N LEU A 158 -6.41 -43.50 25.47
CA LEU A 158 -6.69 -44.16 26.76
C LEU A 158 -5.42 -44.87 27.25
N PRO A 159 -5.08 -44.80 28.55
CA PRO A 159 -3.99 -45.60 29.09
C PRO A 159 -4.30 -47.09 28.87
N PRO A 160 -3.29 -47.93 28.52
CA PRO A 160 -3.51 -49.35 28.31
C PRO A 160 -3.99 -50.00 29.60
N ALA A 161 -4.98 -50.89 29.48
CA ALA A 161 -5.51 -51.67 30.59
C ALA A 161 -4.38 -52.45 31.30
N PRO A 162 -4.40 -52.56 32.64
CA PRO A 162 -3.39 -53.33 33.36
C PRO A 162 -3.39 -54.79 32.90
N PRO A 163 -2.22 -55.45 32.83
CA PRO A 163 -2.13 -56.84 32.39
C PRO A 163 -2.93 -57.76 33.33
N ALA A 164 -3.62 -58.73 32.76
CA ALA A 164 -4.33 -59.76 33.51
C ALA A 164 -3.37 -60.46 34.49
N ALA A 165 -3.84 -60.75 35.71
CA ALA A 165 -3.05 -61.31 36.81
C ALA A 165 -2.23 -62.56 36.43
N ASP A 166 -2.71 -63.32 35.45
CA ASP A 166 -2.09 -64.55 34.96
C ASP A 166 -0.74 -64.31 34.25
N THR A 167 -0.55 -63.13 33.65
CA THR A 167 0.70 -62.72 33.00
C THR A 167 1.77 -62.35 34.03
N VAL A 168 1.36 -61.78 35.17
CA VAL A 168 2.26 -61.38 36.27
C VAL A 168 2.78 -62.63 36.99
N VAL A 169 1.92 -63.63 37.23
CA VAL A 169 2.32 -64.89 37.88
C VAL A 169 3.32 -65.66 37.00
N ARG A 170 3.15 -65.67 35.68
CA ARG A 170 4.12 -66.28 34.76
C ARG A 170 5.47 -65.55 34.71
N ALA A 171 5.48 -64.22 34.82
CA ALA A 171 6.72 -63.44 34.86
C ALA A 171 7.51 -63.66 36.15
N VAL A 172 6.82 -63.78 37.30
CA VAL A 172 7.43 -64.15 38.59
C VAL A 172 7.99 -65.57 38.55
N LEU A 173 7.26 -66.54 37.96
CA LEU A 173 7.77 -67.91 37.82
C LEU A 173 8.95 -68.03 36.83
N ALA A 174 9.06 -67.12 35.86
CA ALA A 174 10.13 -67.08 34.87
C ALA A 174 11.41 -66.36 35.37
N GLY A 175 11.39 -65.81 36.59
CA GLY A 175 12.56 -65.19 37.21
C GLY A 175 13.05 -63.91 36.53
N THR A 176 12.18 -63.18 35.82
CA THR A 176 12.55 -62.01 35.01
C THR A 176 12.23 -60.65 35.64
N LEU A 177 12.01 -60.60 36.97
CA LEU A 177 11.95 -59.35 37.72
C LEU A 177 13.17 -59.28 38.66
N ASP A 178 14.33 -58.99 38.10
CA ASP A 178 15.44 -58.44 38.90
C ASP A 178 15.05 -57.03 39.34
N GLY A 179 15.15 -56.80 40.65
CA GLY A 179 14.71 -55.59 41.31
C GLY A 179 15.72 -54.45 41.21
N ASP A 180 15.21 -53.24 41.02
CA ASP A 180 15.89 -52.01 41.41
C ASP A 180 15.30 -51.58 42.77
N GLU A 181 16.00 -51.93 43.86
CA GLU A 181 15.93 -51.19 45.12
C GLU A 181 17.12 -50.20 45.14
N GLU A 182 16.78 -48.92 45.34
CA GLU A 182 17.62 -47.68 45.44
C GLU A 182 18.22 -47.04 44.17
#